data_AF-Q9SPH9-F1
#
_entry.id   AF-Q9SPH9-F1
#
_cell.length_a   1.000
_cell.length_b   1.000
_cell.length_c   1.000
_cell.angle_alpha   90.00
_cell.angle_beta   90.00
_cell.angle_gamma   90.00
#
_symmetry.space_group_name_H-M   'P 1'
#
loop_
_entity.id
_entity.type
_entity.pdbx_description
1 polymer ?
#
loop_
_entity_poly.entity_id
_entity_poly.type
_entity_poly.pdbx_seq_one_letter_code
_entity_poly.pdbx_strand_id
1 'polypeptide(L)'
;YDGSSTGQAPGEDSEVILYPQAIFKDPFRGGNNILVICDAYTPAGEPIPTNKRHKAAEIFSNPKVASEVPWFGIEQEYTLLQPNVQWPLGWPVGAYPGPQGPYYCGVGADKSFGRDISDAHYKACLYAGINISGTNGEVMPGQWEFQVGPSVGIEAGDHIWCARYLLERITEQAGVVLTLDPKPIEGDWNGAGCHTNYSTKTMREDGGFEVIKKAILNLSLRHKEHISAYGEGN
;
A
#
# COMPACT_ATOMS: atom_id res chain seq x y z
N TYR A 1 -9.52 0.59 -21.69
CA TYR A 1 -9.07 -0.81 -21.64
C TYR A 1 -10.30 -1.70 -21.68
N ASP A 2 -10.11 -3.00 -21.90
CA ASP A 2 -11.20 -3.97 -21.86
C ASP A 2 -11.59 -4.25 -20.41
N GLY A 3 -12.67 -3.61 -19.94
CA GLY A 3 -13.22 -3.75 -18.61
C GLY A 3 -13.91 -5.09 -18.38
N SER A 4 -14.32 -5.81 -19.44
CA SER A 4 -14.91 -7.15 -19.29
C SER A 4 -13.88 -8.17 -18.81
N SER A 5 -12.63 -8.03 -19.27
CA SER A 5 -11.49 -8.84 -18.83
C SER A 5 -10.97 -8.50 -17.43
N THR A 6 -11.51 -7.47 -16.77
CA THR A 6 -11.16 -7.07 -15.40
C THR A 6 -12.38 -7.02 -14.46
N GLY A 7 -13.55 -7.50 -14.91
CA GLY A 7 -14.77 -7.52 -14.11
C GLY A 7 -15.34 -6.13 -13.80
N GLN A 8 -15.07 -5.12 -14.64
CA GLN A 8 -15.47 -3.73 -14.46
C GLN A 8 -16.52 -3.25 -15.47
N ALA A 9 -16.80 -4.03 -16.51
CA ALA A 9 -17.81 -3.73 -17.53
C ALA A 9 -18.38 -5.04 -18.14
N PRO A 10 -19.60 -5.04 -18.71
CA PRO A 10 -20.12 -6.20 -19.45
C PRO A 10 -19.39 -6.40 -20.78
N GLY A 11 -19.57 -7.56 -21.42
CA GLY A 11 -18.87 -7.90 -22.67
C GLY A 11 -19.33 -7.08 -23.88
N GLU A 12 -20.64 -6.77 -23.94
CA GLU A 12 -21.27 -5.99 -25.01
C GLU A 12 -20.99 -4.48 -24.94
N ASP A 13 -20.55 -3.98 -23.79
CA ASP A 13 -20.16 -2.58 -23.55
C ASP A 13 -18.94 -2.55 -22.63
N SER A 14 -17.81 -3.02 -23.16
CA SER A 14 -16.63 -3.38 -22.37
C SER A 14 -15.64 -2.24 -22.15
N GLU A 15 -15.82 -1.09 -22.80
CA GLU A 15 -14.81 -0.03 -22.76
C GLU A 15 -14.81 0.72 -21.41
N VAL A 16 -13.64 0.77 -20.79
CA VAL A 16 -13.38 1.62 -19.61
C VAL A 16 -12.26 2.62 -19.92
N ILE A 17 -12.50 3.89 -19.60
CA ILE A 17 -11.59 4.99 -19.91
C ILE A 17 -10.64 5.23 -18.75
N LEU A 18 -9.34 5.39 -19.05
CA LEU A 18 -8.31 5.74 -18.07
C LEU A 18 -8.01 7.23 -18.13
N TYR A 19 -8.07 7.87 -16.97
CA TYR A 19 -7.75 9.28 -16.81
C TYR A 19 -6.39 9.37 -16.09
N PRO A 20 -5.34 9.93 -16.70
CA PRO A 20 -4.04 10.09 -16.06
C PRO A 20 -4.11 11.02 -14.84
N GLN A 21 -3.52 10.60 -13.71
CA GLN A 21 -3.61 11.33 -12.44
C GLN A 21 -2.25 11.67 -11.83
N ALA A 22 -1.30 10.73 -11.84
CA ALA A 22 0.05 10.95 -11.33
C ALA A 22 1.09 10.30 -12.24
N ILE A 23 2.24 10.96 -12.40
CA ILE A 23 3.35 10.51 -13.24
C ILE A 23 4.55 10.22 -12.35
N PHE A 24 5.16 9.05 -12.56
CA PHE A 24 6.38 8.62 -11.89
C PHE A 24 7.41 8.20 -12.95
N LYS A 25 8.71 8.24 -12.62
CA LYS A 25 9.73 7.68 -13.52
C LYS A 25 9.64 6.16 -13.51
N ASP A 26 9.83 5.52 -14.66
CA ASP A 26 9.84 4.06 -14.76
C ASP A 26 11.22 3.50 -14.38
N PRO A 27 11.38 2.83 -13.21
CA PRO A 27 12.66 2.29 -12.77
C PRO A 27 13.10 1.05 -13.57
N PHE A 28 12.20 0.41 -14.31
CA PHE A 28 12.50 -0.79 -15.09
C PHE A 28 12.99 -0.46 -16.49
N ARG A 29 12.33 0.51 -17.15
CA ARG A 29 12.70 0.95 -18.50
C ARG A 29 13.78 2.03 -18.51
N GLY A 30 13.91 2.80 -17.43
CA GLY A 30 14.89 3.88 -17.31
C GLY A 30 14.71 5.01 -18.33
N GLY A 31 15.70 5.91 -18.41
CA GLY A 31 15.68 7.04 -19.34
C GLY A 31 14.50 7.98 -19.10
N ASN A 32 13.79 8.35 -20.17
CA ASN A 32 12.63 9.25 -20.13
C ASN A 32 11.29 8.50 -20.06
N ASN A 33 11.30 7.19 -19.80
CA ASN A 33 10.08 6.40 -19.69
C ASN A 33 9.38 6.67 -18.35
N ILE A 34 8.05 6.59 -18.35
CA ILE A 34 7.22 6.93 -17.19
C ILE A 34 6.21 5.84 -16.85
N LEU A 35 5.81 5.82 -15.59
CA LEU A 35 4.63 5.14 -15.09
C LEU A 35 3.53 6.18 -14.87
N VAL A 36 2.28 5.79 -15.12
CA VAL A 36 1.12 6.66 -14.97
C VAL A 36 0.09 5.95 -14.11
N ILE A 37 -0.19 6.51 -12.93
CA ILE A 37 -1.36 6.13 -12.14
C ILE A 37 -2.57 6.79 -12.76
N CYS A 38 -3.60 6.00 -13.02
CA CYS A 38 -4.85 6.44 -13.60
C CYS A 38 -6.02 6.11 -12.66
N ASP A 39 -7.09 6.87 -12.78
CA ASP A 39 -8.42 6.43 -12.34
C ASP A 39 -9.30 6.08 -13.55
N ALA A 40 -10.47 5.50 -13.27
CA ALA A 40 -11.26 4.79 -14.27
C ALA A 40 -12.70 5.31 -14.35
N TYR A 41 -13.19 5.45 -15.58
CA TYR A 41 -14.51 6.02 -15.89
C TYR A 41 -15.20 5.23 -17.00
N THR A 42 -16.52 5.31 -17.04
CA THR A 42 -17.31 4.89 -18.19
C THR A 42 -17.05 5.83 -19.38
N PRO A 43 -17.40 5.44 -20.62
CA PRO A 43 -17.34 6.33 -21.78
C PRO A 43 -18.19 7.60 -21.64
N ALA A 44 -19.22 7.58 -20.79
CA ALA A 44 -20.05 8.74 -20.46
C ALA A 44 -19.38 9.74 -19.50
N GLY A 45 -18.19 9.41 -18.96
CA GLY A 45 -17.47 10.25 -18.01
C GLY A 45 -17.84 10.04 -16.54
N GLU A 46 -18.56 8.97 -16.22
CA GLU A 46 -18.95 8.64 -14.84
C GLU A 46 -17.90 7.74 -14.17
N PRO A 47 -17.50 8.00 -12.91
CA PRO A 47 -16.55 7.15 -12.21
C PRO A 47 -17.14 5.76 -11.99
N ILE A 48 -16.41 4.71 -12.39
CA ILE A 48 -16.89 3.32 -12.20
C ILE A 48 -16.95 2.97 -10.70
N PRO A 49 -17.74 1.96 -10.26
CA PRO A 49 -17.93 1.66 -8.84
C PRO A 49 -16.64 1.37 -8.04
N THR A 50 -15.61 0.86 -8.71
CA THR A 50 -14.29 0.56 -8.12
C THR A 50 -13.35 1.76 -8.09
N ASN A 51 -13.69 2.89 -8.73
CA ASN A 51 -12.92 4.14 -8.66
C ASN A 51 -13.15 4.83 -7.29
N LYS A 52 -12.38 4.43 -6.29
CA LYS A 52 -12.40 5.07 -4.96
C LYS A 52 -11.64 6.40 -4.92
N ARG A 53 -10.73 6.62 -5.88
CA ARG A 53 -9.92 7.84 -5.98
C ARG A 53 -10.79 9.08 -6.21
N HIS A 54 -11.82 8.99 -7.05
CA HIS A 54 -12.71 10.11 -7.37
C HIS A 54 -13.34 10.73 -6.11
N LYS A 55 -13.92 9.91 -5.22
CA LYS A 55 -14.51 10.39 -3.96
C LYS A 55 -13.47 10.90 -2.97
N ALA A 56 -12.28 10.29 -2.91
CA ALA A 56 -11.19 10.84 -2.12
C ALA A 56 -10.75 12.23 -2.63
N ALA A 57 -10.67 12.41 -3.96
CA ALA A 57 -10.32 13.67 -4.59
C ALA A 57 -11.34 14.78 -4.28
N GLU A 58 -12.64 14.49 -4.27
CA GLU A 58 -13.68 15.43 -3.82
C GLU A 58 -13.45 15.90 -2.37
N ILE A 59 -13.12 14.98 -1.46
CA ILE A 59 -12.86 15.29 -0.05
C ILE A 59 -11.62 16.18 0.10
N PHE A 60 -10.51 15.81 -0.55
CA PHE A 60 -9.26 16.58 -0.44
C PHE A 60 -9.31 17.91 -1.18
N SER A 61 -10.19 18.06 -2.18
CA SER A 61 -10.45 19.34 -2.86
C SER A 61 -11.36 20.27 -2.06
N ASN A 62 -12.01 19.77 -1.00
CA ASN A 62 -12.83 20.61 -0.13
C ASN A 62 -11.95 21.66 0.57
N PRO A 63 -12.24 22.98 0.46
CA PRO A 63 -11.40 24.02 1.05
C PRO A 63 -11.17 23.87 2.56
N LYS A 64 -12.12 23.30 3.30
CA LYS A 64 -11.98 23.04 4.74
C LYS A 64 -10.96 21.95 5.05
N VAL A 65 -10.80 20.98 4.15
CA VAL A 65 -9.82 19.90 4.27
C VAL A 65 -8.46 20.36 3.74
N ALA A 66 -8.45 20.99 2.56
CA ALA A 66 -7.22 21.48 1.92
C ALA A 66 -6.46 22.47 2.80
N SER A 67 -7.16 23.37 3.49
CA SER A 67 -6.54 24.35 4.41
C SER A 67 -5.91 23.72 5.66
N GLU A 68 -6.37 22.52 6.07
CA GLU A 68 -5.80 21.75 7.16
C GLU A 68 -4.59 20.91 6.73
N VAL A 69 -4.22 20.85 5.44
CA VAL A 69 -3.03 20.17 4.92
C VAL A 69 -2.80 18.78 5.56
N PRO A 70 -3.74 17.84 5.35
CA PRO A 70 -3.66 16.52 5.97
C PRO A 70 -2.45 15.75 5.45
N TRP A 71 -1.60 15.30 6.36
CA TRP A 71 -0.44 14.45 6.08
C TRP A 71 -0.77 13.02 6.45
N PHE A 72 -0.32 12.09 5.60
CA PHE A 72 -0.40 10.66 5.82
C PHE A 72 1.00 10.05 5.74
N GLY A 73 1.32 9.20 6.70
CA GLY A 73 2.43 8.26 6.64
C GLY A 73 1.87 6.85 6.73
N ILE A 74 2.00 6.06 5.67
CA ILE A 74 1.34 4.76 5.57
C ILE A 74 2.41 3.67 5.55
N GLU A 75 2.28 2.74 6.48
CA GLU A 75 3.17 1.60 6.71
C GLU A 75 2.54 0.38 6.06
N GLN A 76 3.06 -0.07 4.92
CA GLN A 76 2.55 -1.25 4.21
C GLN A 76 3.35 -2.48 4.61
N GLU A 77 2.73 -3.36 5.41
CA GLU A 77 3.26 -4.69 5.64
C GLU A 77 2.85 -5.65 4.51
N TYR A 78 3.69 -6.64 4.21
CA TYR A 78 3.42 -7.65 3.19
C TYR A 78 4.21 -8.91 3.46
N THR A 79 3.74 -10.03 2.90
CA THR A 79 4.43 -11.32 3.03
C THR A 79 4.84 -11.86 1.67
N LEU A 80 6.07 -12.33 1.58
CA LEU A 80 6.64 -12.97 0.40
C LEU A 80 6.38 -14.48 0.47
N LEU A 81 5.87 -15.05 -0.61
CA LEU A 81 5.51 -16.46 -0.71
C LEU A 81 6.30 -17.15 -1.84
N GLN A 82 6.62 -18.42 -1.61
CA GLN A 82 7.19 -19.32 -2.61
C GLN A 82 6.15 -19.63 -3.69
N PRO A 83 6.53 -19.60 -4.97
CA PRO A 83 5.61 -19.93 -6.06
C PRO A 83 5.13 -21.38 -5.96
N ASN A 84 3.91 -21.64 -6.43
CA ASN A 84 3.27 -22.96 -6.54
C ASN A 84 2.90 -23.67 -5.22
N VAL A 85 3.45 -23.26 -4.08
CA VAL A 85 3.19 -23.90 -2.77
C VAL A 85 2.47 -23.01 -1.77
N GLN A 86 2.26 -21.72 -2.09
CA GLN A 86 1.59 -20.74 -1.21
C GLN A 86 2.15 -20.76 0.23
N TRP A 87 3.47 -20.90 0.35
CA TRP A 87 4.18 -21.02 1.62
C TRP A 87 5.19 -19.88 1.76
N PRO A 88 5.41 -19.28 2.95
CA PRO A 88 6.24 -18.09 3.03
C PRO A 88 7.70 -18.32 2.60
N LEU A 89 8.31 -17.28 2.06
CA LEU A 89 9.69 -17.32 1.60
C LEU A 89 10.65 -17.62 2.75
N GLY A 90 11.55 -18.59 2.54
CA GLY A 90 12.48 -19.05 3.57
C GLY A 90 11.94 -20.14 4.49
N TRP A 91 10.65 -20.48 4.41
CA TRP A 91 10.06 -21.54 5.21
C TRP A 91 10.30 -22.92 4.57
N PRO A 92 10.53 -23.97 5.38
CA PRO A 92 10.51 -25.33 4.87
C PRO A 92 9.09 -25.71 4.42
N VAL A 93 8.94 -26.21 3.19
CA VAL A 93 7.63 -26.57 2.64
C VAL A 93 6.94 -27.62 3.51
N GLY A 94 5.71 -27.32 3.96
CA GLY A 94 4.93 -28.18 4.84
C GLY A 94 5.38 -28.20 6.30
N ALA A 95 6.28 -27.29 6.69
CA ALA A 95 6.77 -27.14 8.06
C ALA A 95 6.96 -25.66 8.41
N TYR A 96 7.32 -25.41 9.68
CA TYR A 96 7.51 -24.08 10.23
C TYR A 96 9.00 -23.83 10.53
N PRO A 97 9.48 -22.59 10.40
CA PRO A 97 10.79 -22.19 10.92
C PRO A 97 10.77 -22.14 12.46
N GLY A 98 11.87 -21.69 13.07
CA GLY A 98 11.88 -21.39 14.51
C GLY A 98 10.82 -20.35 14.89
N PRO A 99 10.43 -20.26 16.18
CA PRO A 99 9.43 -19.31 16.64
C PRO A 99 9.82 -17.85 16.36
N GLN A 100 8.83 -16.97 16.31
CA GLN A 100 9.02 -15.53 16.13
C GLN A 100 9.96 -14.95 17.21
N GLY A 101 10.71 -13.91 16.83
CA GLY A 101 11.70 -13.27 17.73
C GLY A 101 12.98 -12.80 17.01
N PRO A 102 13.72 -13.68 16.33
CA PRO A 102 14.99 -13.29 15.70
C PRO A 102 14.84 -12.61 14.33
N TYR A 103 13.62 -12.54 13.79
CA TYR A 103 13.35 -12.11 12.41
C TYR A 103 13.17 -10.60 12.27
N TYR A 104 12.48 -9.96 13.22
CA TYR A 104 12.24 -8.51 13.21
C TYR A 104 13.55 -7.74 13.17
N CYS A 105 13.73 -6.92 12.13
CA CYS A 105 14.99 -6.20 11.85
C CYS A 105 16.25 -7.09 11.83
N GLY A 106 16.10 -8.41 11.64
CA GLY A 106 17.18 -9.38 11.71
C GLY A 106 18.12 -9.33 10.50
N VAL A 107 19.35 -9.77 10.70
CA VAL A 107 20.37 -9.92 9.64
C VAL A 107 20.97 -11.33 9.71
N GLY A 108 21.14 -11.96 8.55
CA GLY A 108 21.64 -13.32 8.40
C GLY A 108 20.75 -14.16 7.49
N ALA A 109 21.35 -15.13 6.79
CA ALA A 109 20.66 -16.03 5.87
C ALA A 109 19.62 -16.93 6.56
N ASP A 110 19.72 -17.09 7.87
CA ASP A 110 18.83 -17.84 8.74
C ASP A 110 17.65 -17.01 9.29
N LYS A 111 17.62 -15.70 9.01
CA LYS A 111 16.64 -14.77 9.62
C LYS A 111 15.96 -13.85 8.61
N SER A 112 16.66 -13.43 7.56
CA SER A 112 16.21 -12.38 6.65
C SER A 112 16.04 -12.92 5.24
N PHE A 113 14.79 -13.24 4.88
CA PHE A 113 14.42 -13.84 3.60
C PHE A 113 13.79 -12.80 2.68
N GLY A 114 14.35 -12.56 1.49
CA GLY A 114 13.81 -11.60 0.52
C GLY A 114 14.31 -10.16 0.66
N ARG A 115 15.46 -9.94 1.31
CA ARG A 115 16.06 -8.59 1.43
C ARG A 115 16.41 -7.97 0.08
N ASP A 116 16.81 -8.80 -0.88
CA ASP A 116 17.05 -8.38 -2.26
C ASP A 116 15.83 -7.71 -2.89
N ILE A 117 14.64 -8.25 -2.66
CA ILE A 117 13.36 -7.66 -3.10
C ILE A 117 13.10 -6.33 -2.38
N SER A 118 13.20 -6.30 -1.05
CA SER A 118 12.98 -5.09 -0.24
C SER A 118 13.94 -3.95 -0.64
N ASP A 119 15.25 -4.23 -0.73
CA ASP A 119 16.26 -3.22 -1.09
C ASP A 119 16.12 -2.73 -2.54
N ALA A 120 15.75 -3.63 -3.47
CA ALA A 120 15.48 -3.25 -4.87
C ALA A 120 14.24 -2.37 -4.98
N HIS A 121 13.17 -2.73 -4.26
CA HIS A 121 11.92 -1.95 -4.20
C HIS A 121 12.16 -0.56 -3.61
N TYR A 122 12.94 -0.47 -2.53
CA TYR A 122 13.27 0.80 -1.90
C TYR A 122 13.96 1.76 -2.90
N LYS A 123 14.97 1.26 -3.61
CA LYS A 123 15.69 2.03 -4.64
C LYS A 123 14.79 2.39 -5.84
N ALA A 124 13.92 1.47 -6.26
CA ALA A 124 12.97 1.70 -7.35
C ALA A 124 11.96 2.81 -7.00
N CYS A 125 11.42 2.80 -5.78
CA CYS A 125 10.53 3.84 -5.27
C CYS A 125 11.23 5.21 -5.23
N LEU A 126 12.45 5.28 -4.69
CA LEU A 126 13.23 6.52 -4.68
C LEU A 126 13.48 7.05 -6.10
N TYR A 127 13.87 6.18 -7.04
CA TYR A 127 14.10 6.56 -8.43
C TYR A 127 12.82 7.07 -9.10
N ALA A 128 11.68 6.40 -8.84
CA ALA A 128 10.38 6.74 -9.39
C ALA A 128 9.87 8.11 -8.90
N GLY A 129 10.40 8.60 -7.77
CA GLY A 129 9.94 9.83 -7.11
C GLY A 129 8.84 9.57 -6.08
N ILE A 130 8.63 8.32 -5.67
CA ILE A 130 7.73 7.98 -4.57
C ILE A 130 8.37 8.45 -3.26
N ASN A 131 7.59 9.12 -2.42
CA ASN A 131 8.00 9.58 -1.09
C ASN A 131 8.11 8.42 -0.08
N ILE A 132 8.93 7.42 -0.39
CA ILE A 132 9.24 6.30 0.51
C ILE A 132 10.16 6.79 1.62
N SER A 133 9.85 6.47 2.87
CA SER A 133 10.56 6.97 4.06
C SER A 133 11.33 5.92 4.82
N GLY A 134 11.04 4.63 4.63
CA GLY A 134 11.78 3.55 5.27
C GLY A 134 11.35 2.16 4.82
N THR A 135 12.07 1.15 5.32
CA THR A 135 11.75 -0.27 5.20
C THR A 135 12.38 -1.05 6.35
N ASN A 136 11.74 -2.15 6.75
CA ASN A 136 12.27 -3.08 7.76
C ASN A 136 11.78 -4.51 7.48
N GLY A 137 12.52 -5.49 8.01
CA GLY A 137 12.03 -6.87 8.10
C GLY A 137 11.07 -6.98 9.28
N GLU A 138 9.93 -7.63 9.06
CA GLU A 138 8.87 -7.75 10.06
C GLU A 138 9.02 -8.98 10.96
N VAL A 139 8.12 -9.11 11.93
CA VAL A 139 8.17 -10.16 12.96
C VAL A 139 8.05 -11.57 12.38
N MET A 140 7.17 -11.78 11.38
CA MET A 140 7.03 -13.07 10.74
C MET A 140 8.15 -13.29 9.70
N PRO A 141 8.84 -14.45 9.69
CA PRO A 141 9.88 -14.72 8.71
C PRO A 141 9.32 -14.69 7.28
N GLY A 142 9.90 -13.86 6.41
CA GLY A 142 9.41 -13.62 5.05
C GLY A 142 8.41 -12.46 4.94
N GLN A 143 8.05 -11.83 6.06
CA GLN A 143 7.27 -10.60 6.11
C GLN A 143 8.17 -9.37 6.14
N TRP A 144 7.72 -8.30 5.51
CA TRP A 144 8.44 -7.04 5.38
C TRP A 144 7.49 -5.85 5.44
N GLU A 145 8.05 -4.68 5.64
CA GLU A 145 7.32 -3.42 5.62
C GLU A 145 8.05 -2.37 4.78
N PHE A 146 7.29 -1.50 4.11
CA PHE A 146 7.79 -0.22 3.61
C PHE A 146 6.87 0.91 4.04
N GLN A 147 7.44 2.10 4.27
CA GLN A 147 6.67 3.27 4.68
C GLN A 147 6.67 4.34 3.57
N VAL A 148 5.51 4.92 3.30
CA VAL A 148 5.35 6.06 2.37
C VAL A 148 4.84 7.26 3.15
N GLY A 149 5.58 8.37 3.09
CA GLY A 149 5.16 9.65 3.62
C GLY A 149 6.23 10.35 4.48
N PRO A 150 5.94 11.57 4.96
CA PRO A 150 4.61 12.20 4.94
C PRO A 150 4.20 12.69 3.55
N SER A 151 3.03 12.26 3.07
CA SER A 151 2.43 12.69 1.79
C SER A 151 1.10 13.41 2.04
N VAL A 152 0.78 14.41 1.22
CA VAL A 152 -0.38 15.29 1.45
C VAL A 152 -1.62 14.79 0.70
N GLY A 153 -2.72 14.59 1.42
CA GLY A 153 -4.04 14.33 0.83
C GLY A 153 -4.05 13.21 -0.21
N ILE A 154 -4.49 13.52 -1.44
CA ILE A 154 -4.68 12.53 -2.52
C ILE A 154 -3.37 11.86 -2.96
N GLU A 155 -2.23 12.55 -2.83
CA GLU A 155 -0.91 12.05 -3.22
C GLU A 155 -0.52 10.80 -2.43
N ALA A 156 -0.94 10.70 -1.16
CA ALA A 156 -0.64 9.53 -0.33
C ALA A 156 -1.19 8.23 -0.93
N GLY A 157 -2.42 8.28 -1.47
CA GLY A 157 -3.03 7.15 -2.16
C GLY A 157 -2.31 6.83 -3.47
N ASP A 158 -2.01 7.85 -4.27
CA ASP A 158 -1.32 7.68 -5.56
C ASP A 158 0.08 7.06 -5.37
N HIS A 159 0.82 7.49 -4.34
CA HIS A 159 2.14 6.96 -4.00
C HIS A 159 2.07 5.51 -3.50
N ILE A 160 1.13 5.17 -2.62
CA ILE A 160 0.97 3.78 -2.13
C ILE A 160 0.61 2.82 -3.26
N TRP A 161 -0.31 3.21 -4.15
CA TRP A 161 -0.68 2.34 -5.28
C TRP A 161 0.48 2.15 -6.26
N CYS A 162 1.25 3.20 -6.56
CA CYS A 162 2.45 3.06 -7.37
C CYS A 162 3.52 2.20 -6.67
N ALA A 163 3.71 2.36 -5.36
CA ALA A 163 4.67 1.58 -4.59
C ALA A 163 4.31 0.09 -4.58
N ARG A 164 3.02 -0.25 -4.40
CA ARG A 164 2.52 -1.64 -4.50
C ARG A 164 2.77 -2.22 -5.89
N TYR A 165 2.48 -1.46 -6.96
CA TYR A 165 2.77 -1.90 -8.33
C TYR A 165 4.26 -2.21 -8.54
N LEU A 166 5.15 -1.32 -8.08
CA LEU A 166 6.59 -1.55 -8.18
C LEU A 166 7.02 -2.80 -7.40
N LEU A 167 6.48 -3.02 -6.20
CA LEU A 167 6.78 -4.19 -5.38
C LEU A 167 6.42 -5.48 -6.12
N GLU A 168 5.19 -5.58 -6.61
CA GLU A 168 4.69 -6.77 -7.30
C GLU A 168 5.46 -7.05 -8.61
N ARG A 169 5.86 -6.00 -9.34
CA ARG A 169 6.73 -6.14 -10.52
C ARG A 169 8.14 -6.61 -10.19
N ILE A 170 8.67 -6.28 -9.01
CA ILE A 170 9.97 -6.78 -8.56
C ILE A 170 9.85 -8.23 -8.08
N THR A 171 8.77 -8.59 -7.38
CA THR A 171 8.52 -9.99 -7.00
C THR A 171 8.30 -10.87 -8.23
N GLU A 172 7.65 -10.35 -9.29
CA GLU A 172 7.56 -11.00 -10.61
C GLU A 172 8.95 -11.34 -11.16
N GLN A 173 9.88 -10.38 -11.17
CA GLN A 173 11.26 -10.62 -11.65
C GLN A 173 12.04 -11.61 -10.77
N ALA A 174 11.73 -11.66 -9.48
CA ALA A 174 12.34 -12.59 -8.53
C ALA A 174 11.70 -13.99 -8.54
N GLY A 175 10.57 -14.18 -9.22
CA GLY A 175 9.81 -15.44 -9.17
C GLY A 175 9.19 -15.71 -7.79
N VAL A 176 8.82 -14.66 -7.07
CA VAL A 176 8.21 -14.70 -5.73
C VAL A 176 6.78 -14.18 -5.82
N VAL A 177 5.88 -14.75 -5.02
CA VAL A 177 4.49 -14.29 -4.93
C VAL A 177 4.36 -13.29 -3.79
N LEU A 178 3.67 -12.18 -4.04
CA LEU A 178 3.33 -11.17 -3.04
C LEU A 178 1.93 -11.44 -2.49
N THR A 179 1.74 -11.29 -1.18
CA THR A 179 0.39 -11.17 -0.60
C THR A 179 0.31 -9.97 0.34
N LEU A 180 -0.84 -9.29 0.28
CA LEU A 180 -1.26 -8.24 1.21
C LEU A 180 -2.42 -8.72 2.11
N ASP A 181 -2.66 -10.03 2.14
CA ASP A 181 -3.66 -10.65 3.02
C ASP A 181 -3.33 -10.34 4.49
N PRO A 182 -4.31 -9.91 5.32
CA PRO A 182 -4.06 -9.50 6.69
C PRO A 182 -3.60 -10.66 7.60
N LYS A 183 -3.82 -11.91 7.21
CA LYS A 183 -3.43 -13.09 7.97
C LYS A 183 -3.03 -14.24 7.03
N PRO A 184 -1.82 -14.17 6.42
CA PRO A 184 -1.42 -15.10 5.39
C PRO A 184 -1.16 -16.53 5.91
N ILE A 185 -0.86 -16.68 7.21
CA ILE A 185 -0.67 -17.97 7.88
C ILE A 185 -1.45 -17.98 9.18
N GLU A 186 -2.26 -19.03 9.36
CA GLU A 186 -3.03 -19.24 10.60
C GLU A 186 -2.13 -19.56 11.81
N GLY A 187 -2.66 -19.32 13.00
CA GLY A 187 -1.96 -19.60 14.26
C GLY A 187 -1.12 -18.44 14.77
N ASP A 188 -0.04 -18.78 15.50
CA ASP A 188 0.79 -17.86 16.28
C ASP A 188 1.88 -17.16 15.44
N TRP A 189 1.46 -16.63 14.30
CA TRP A 189 2.28 -15.82 13.39
C TRP A 189 1.67 -14.43 13.26
N ASN A 190 2.48 -13.40 13.11
CA ASN A 190 1.96 -12.05 12.94
C ASN A 190 1.08 -11.93 11.68
N GLY A 191 0.05 -11.09 11.78
CA GLY A 191 -0.70 -10.64 10.60
C GLY A 191 0.02 -9.50 9.89
N ALA A 192 -0.55 -9.06 8.76
CA ALA A 192 -0.05 -7.92 7.99
C ALA A 192 -0.98 -6.70 8.13
N GLY A 193 -0.42 -5.61 8.64
CA GLY A 193 -1.09 -4.33 8.80
C GLY A 193 -0.90 -3.36 7.62
N CYS A 194 -1.66 -2.26 7.67
CA CYS A 194 -1.44 -1.08 6.85
C CYS A 194 -1.56 0.19 7.70
N HIS A 195 -0.72 0.33 8.74
CA HIS A 195 -0.86 1.41 9.72
C HIS A 195 -0.83 2.78 9.04
N THR A 196 -1.73 3.67 9.47
CA THR A 196 -1.89 4.99 8.88
C THR A 196 -1.66 6.05 9.94
N ASN A 197 -0.47 6.64 9.89
CA ASN A 197 -0.11 7.83 10.64
C ASN A 197 -0.78 9.05 10.00
N TYR A 198 -1.33 9.95 10.83
CA TYR A 198 -2.11 11.07 10.36
C TYR A 198 -1.84 12.34 11.18
N SER A 199 -1.77 13.49 10.50
CA SER A 199 -1.83 14.79 11.15
C SER A 199 -2.43 15.87 10.24
N THR A 200 -3.06 16.88 10.84
CA THR A 200 -3.37 18.14 10.16
C THR A 200 -2.35 19.22 10.53
N LYS A 201 -2.36 20.34 9.81
CA LYS A 201 -1.59 21.55 10.11
C LYS A 201 -1.80 21.94 11.58
N THR A 202 -3.04 22.05 12.03
CA THR A 202 -3.37 22.45 13.40
C THR A 202 -2.88 21.42 14.43
N MET A 203 -2.85 20.12 14.11
CA MET A 203 -2.27 19.10 15.00
C MET A 203 -0.76 19.24 15.18
N ARG A 204 -0.06 19.80 14.19
CA ARG A 204 1.41 19.97 14.21
C ARG A 204 1.85 21.30 14.82
N GLU A 205 0.93 22.21 15.09
CA GLU A 205 1.19 23.52 15.71
C GLU A 205 1.09 23.46 17.25
N ASP A 206 1.46 24.56 17.91
CA ASP A 206 1.42 24.67 19.37
C ASP A 206 0.00 24.39 19.91
N GLY A 207 -0.09 23.49 20.89
CA GLY A 207 -1.37 23.03 21.45
C GLY A 207 -2.07 21.94 20.62
N GLY A 208 -1.47 21.48 19.52
CA GLY A 208 -2.04 20.47 18.62
C GLY A 208 -2.38 19.12 19.27
N PHE A 209 -1.78 18.77 20.41
CA PHE A 209 -2.11 17.55 21.14
C PHE A 209 -3.58 17.48 21.59
N GLU A 210 -4.20 18.62 21.94
CA GLU A 210 -5.64 18.64 22.27
C GLU A 210 -6.50 18.39 21.03
N VAL A 211 -6.04 18.80 19.85
CA VAL A 211 -6.69 18.51 18.57
C VAL A 211 -6.58 17.02 18.24
N ILE A 212 -5.43 16.39 18.53
CA ILE A 212 -5.23 14.95 18.39
C ILE A 212 -6.21 14.17 19.27
N LYS A 213 -6.33 14.52 20.56
CA LYS A 213 -7.30 13.88 21.48
C LYS A 213 -8.73 13.98 20.95
N LYS A 214 -9.12 15.15 20.44
CA LYS A 214 -10.44 15.37 19.83
C LYS A 214 -10.64 14.51 18.58
N ALA A 215 -9.62 14.36 17.75
CA ALA A 215 -9.69 13.48 16.58
C ALA A 215 -9.86 12.02 16.99
N ILE A 216 -9.13 11.52 17.99
CA ILE A 216 -9.29 10.15 18.51
C ILE A 216 -10.72 9.92 19.03
N LEU A 217 -11.30 10.89 19.75
CA LEU A 217 -12.70 10.80 20.18
C LEU A 217 -13.65 10.73 18.98
N ASN A 218 -13.43 11.52 17.93
CA ASN A 218 -14.27 11.46 16.72
C ASN A 218 -14.13 10.11 16.00
N LEU A 219 -12.93 9.52 15.97
CA LEU A 219 -12.69 8.20 15.39
C LEU A 219 -13.42 7.10 16.17
N SER A 220 -13.45 7.17 17.51
CA SER A 220 -14.12 6.16 18.33
C SER A 220 -15.63 6.12 18.10
N LEU A 221 -16.24 7.26 17.77
CA LEU A 221 -17.66 7.37 17.45
C LEU A 221 -18.04 6.76 16.09
N ARG A 222 -17.06 6.49 15.21
CA ARG A 222 -17.27 5.91 13.87
C ARG A 222 -16.50 4.61 13.65
N HIS A 223 -16.10 3.96 14.75
CA HIS A 223 -15.21 2.81 14.70
C HIS A 223 -15.77 1.67 13.84
N LYS A 224 -17.08 1.37 13.97
CA LYS A 224 -17.72 0.29 13.21
C LYS A 224 -17.71 0.56 11.70
N GLU A 225 -18.01 1.79 11.31
CA GLU A 225 -18.00 2.23 9.92
C GLU A 225 -16.58 2.20 9.34
N HIS A 226 -15.57 2.55 10.12
CA HIS A 226 -14.18 2.47 9.69
C HIS A 226 -13.73 1.03 9.50
N ILE A 227 -14.03 0.13 10.44
CA ILE A 227 -13.72 -1.30 10.31
C ILE A 227 -14.31 -1.89 9.03
N SER A 228 -15.55 -1.52 8.66
CA SER A 228 -16.15 -2.00 7.40
C SER A 228 -15.44 -1.52 6.12
N ALA A 229 -14.52 -0.57 6.23
CA ALA A 229 -13.75 -0.02 5.12
C ALA A 229 -12.23 -0.27 5.24
N TYR A 230 -11.77 -0.95 6.30
CA TYR A 230 -10.34 -1.18 6.60
C TYR A 230 -9.80 -2.51 6.04
N GLY A 231 -10.50 -3.08 5.06
CA GLY A 231 -10.11 -4.32 4.40
C GLY A 231 -10.93 -5.52 4.88
N GLU A 232 -11.23 -6.42 3.96
CA GLU A 232 -11.87 -7.69 4.27
C GLU A 232 -10.83 -8.66 4.89
N GLY A 233 -11.26 -9.52 5.81
CA GLY A 233 -10.38 -10.48 6.50
C GLY A 233 -9.68 -9.94 7.77
N ASN A 234 -9.91 -8.67 8.12
CA ASN A 234 -9.44 -8.03 9.36
C ASN A 234 -10.26 -8.43 10.60
#